data_AF-A0A9D8JJ26-F1
#
_entry.id   AF-A0A9D8JJ26-F1
#
_cell.length_a   1.000
_cell.length_b   1.000
_cell.length_c   1.000
_cell.angle_alpha   90.00
_cell.angle_beta   90.00
_cell.angle_gamma   90.00
#
_symmetry.space_group_name_H-M   'P 1'
#
loop_
_entity.id
_entity.type
_entity.pdbx_description
1 polymer ?
#
loop_
_entity_poly.entity_id
_entity_poly.type
_entity_poly.pdbx_seq_one_letter_code
_entity_poly.pdbx_strand_id
1 'polypeptide(L)'
;MNTSDKNNPYPTIYKKGDFIGKNYEVQDVLGMGGFGVVYLVYTHIRKSIYALKTFRDEYLEVPQIRNHFRKEAQVWIDLDLT
;
A
#
# COMPACT_ATOMS: atom_id res chain seq x y z
N MET A 1 9.96 8.08 -19.00
CA MET A 1 10.31 6.68 -18.66
C MET A 1 11.39 6.74 -17.59
N ASN A 2 11.06 6.41 -16.34
CA ASN A 2 12.02 6.44 -15.24
C ASN A 2 12.54 5.01 -14.99
N THR A 3 13.84 4.87 -14.79
CA THR A 3 14.64 3.66 -15.01
C THR A 3 14.72 2.71 -13.81
N SER A 4 13.79 2.81 -12.86
CA SER A 4 13.85 2.08 -11.58
C SER A 4 13.21 0.67 -11.60
N ASP A 5 12.42 0.34 -12.63
CA ASP A 5 11.57 -0.88 -12.63
C ASP A 5 12.27 -2.18 -13.07
N LYS A 6 13.57 -2.16 -13.39
CA LYS A 6 14.21 -3.32 -14.06
C LYS A 6 14.44 -4.56 -13.18
N ASN A 7 14.22 -4.48 -11.87
CA ASN A 7 14.50 -5.58 -10.94
C ASN A 7 13.30 -5.99 -10.07
N ASN A 8 12.08 -5.52 -10.36
CA ASN A 8 10.92 -5.88 -9.56
C ASN A 8 10.13 -7.02 -10.20
N PRO A 9 10.13 -8.25 -9.63
CA PRO A 9 9.41 -9.40 -10.20
C PRO A 9 7.88 -9.25 -10.11
N TYR A 10 7.36 -8.19 -9.48
CA TYR A 10 5.92 -7.92 -9.40
C TYR A 10 5.61 -6.52 -9.93
N PRO A 11 4.74 -6.38 -10.94
CA PRO A 11 4.32 -5.07 -11.41
C PRO A 11 3.57 -4.35 -10.28
N THR A 12 4.10 -3.24 -9.81
CA THR A 12 3.39 -2.38 -8.86
C THR A 12 2.33 -1.60 -9.63
N ILE A 13 1.09 -1.66 -9.16
CA ILE A 13 -0.07 -0.98 -9.80
C ILE A 13 0.17 0.53 -9.92
N TYR A 14 0.80 1.11 -8.90
CA TYR A 14 1.16 2.53 -8.83
C TYR A 14 2.66 2.72 -8.84
N LYS A 15 3.14 3.77 -9.51
CA LYS A 15 4.53 4.23 -9.53
C LYS A 15 4.66 5.63 -8.92
N LYS A 16 5.90 6.07 -8.71
CA LYS A 16 6.19 7.44 -8.24
C LYS A 16 5.51 8.51 -9.10
N GLY A 17 4.81 9.43 -8.46
CA GLY A 17 4.02 10.51 -9.06
C GLY A 17 2.55 10.14 -9.31
N ASP A 18 2.18 8.86 -9.24
CA ASP A 18 0.78 8.46 -9.34
C ASP A 18 0.00 8.85 -8.09
N PHE A 19 -1.31 8.98 -8.24
CA PHE A 19 -2.22 9.23 -7.12
C PHE A 19 -3.04 7.98 -6.79
N ILE A 20 -3.01 7.60 -5.52
CA ILE A 20 -3.91 6.61 -4.94
C ILE A 20 -5.13 7.37 -4.40
N GLY A 21 -6.28 7.17 -5.03
CA GLY A 21 -7.45 8.01 -4.79
C GLY A 21 -7.19 9.46 -5.22
N LYS A 22 -7.65 10.44 -4.44
CA LYS A 22 -7.52 11.87 -4.79
C LYS A 22 -6.36 12.59 -4.12
N ASN A 23 -5.80 12.03 -3.05
CA ASN A 23 -5.01 12.82 -2.10
C ASN A 23 -3.67 12.19 -1.69
N TYR A 24 -3.36 10.99 -2.16
CA TYR A 24 -2.14 10.28 -1.77
C TYR A 24 -1.24 10.14 -2.99
N GLU A 25 -0.25 11.01 -3.09
CA GLU A 25 0.74 11.00 -4.16
C GLU A 25 1.87 10.04 -3.81
N VAL A 26 2.12 9.05 -4.66
CA VAL A 26 3.17 8.05 -4.45
C VAL A 26 4.54 8.68 -4.64
N GLN A 27 5.37 8.61 -3.61
CA GLN A 27 6.75 9.07 -3.62
C GLN A 27 7.72 7.92 -3.86
N ASP A 28 7.42 6.73 -3.36
CA ASP A 28 8.20 5.50 -3.56
C ASP A 28 7.42 4.23 -3.15
N VAL A 29 7.99 3.07 -3.41
CA VAL A 29 7.56 1.77 -2.88
C VAL A 29 8.48 1.40 -1.71
N LEU A 30 7.93 1.33 -0.50
CA LEU A 30 8.70 0.96 0.70
C LEU A 30 8.93 -0.55 0.79
N GLY A 31 8.02 -1.34 0.23
CA GLY A 31 8.18 -2.79 0.23
C GLY A 31 6.91 -3.52 -0.17
N MET A 32 7.06 -4.83 -0.28
CA MET A 32 5.98 -5.75 -0.57
C MET A 32 6.08 -6.93 0.38
N GLY A 33 4.96 -7.42 0.87
CA GLY A 33 4.93 -8.58 1.76
C GLY A 33 3.52 -9.12 1.90
N GLY A 34 3.41 -10.43 2.19
CA GLY A 34 2.18 -11.17 2.49
C GLY A 34 0.99 -10.85 1.58
N PHE A 35 0.27 -9.78 1.92
CA PHE A 35 -1.04 -9.43 1.38
C PHE A 35 -1.08 -8.10 0.60
N GLY A 36 0.04 -7.42 0.41
CA GLY A 36 -0.02 -6.06 -0.12
C GLY A 36 1.30 -5.42 -0.54
N VAL A 37 1.17 -4.19 -1.04
CA VAL A 37 2.27 -3.29 -1.36
C VAL A 37 2.20 -2.10 -0.42
N VAL A 38 3.33 -1.69 0.13
CA VAL A 38 3.44 -0.49 0.98
C VAL A 38 4.11 0.62 0.18
N TYR A 39 3.38 1.71 0.01
CA TYR A 39 3.84 2.91 -0.68
C TYR A 39 4.23 3.99 0.33
N LEU A 40 5.29 4.72 0.03
CA LEU A 40 5.54 6.02 0.65
C LEU A 40 4.66 7.02 -0.08
N VAL A 41 3.75 7.69 0.63
CA VAL A 41 2.84 8.67 0.02
C VAL A 41 2.93 10.01 0.70
N TYR A 42 2.85 11.08 -0.09
CA TYR A 42 2.60 12.43 0.40
C TYR A 42 1.09 12.71 0.35
N THR A 43 0.51 13.15 1.47
CA THR A 43 -0.88 13.62 1.47
C THR A 43 -0.95 15.14 1.35
N HIS A 44 -1.70 15.59 0.35
CA HIS A 44 -1.95 17.02 0.14
C HIS A 44 -2.92 17.62 1.16
N ILE A 45 -3.73 16.79 1.84
CA ILE A 45 -4.67 17.23 2.89
C ILE A 45 -3.90 17.61 4.17
N ARG A 46 -3.04 16.72 4.66
CA ARG A 46 -2.30 16.90 5.92
C ARG A 46 -0.87 17.42 5.72
N LYS A 47 -0.45 17.64 4.46
CA LYS A 47 0.89 18.10 4.07
C LYS A 47 2.01 17.29 4.74
N SER A 48 1.88 15.97 4.75
CA SER A 48 2.74 15.05 5.50
C SER A 48 2.96 13.74 4.76
N ILE A 49 4.02 13.01 5.12
CA ILE A 49 4.40 11.72 4.52
C ILE A 49 3.84 10.56 5.36
N TYR A 50 3.31 9.54 4.69
CA TYR A 50 2.74 8.34 5.30
C TYR A 50 3.18 7.07 4.58
N ALA A 51 3.14 5.95 5.30
CA ALA A 51 3.15 4.63 4.69
C ALA A 51 1.71 4.19 4.39
N LEU A 52 1.40 3.92 3.13
CA LEU A 52 0.08 3.46 2.68
C LEU A 52 0.19 2.03 2.18
N LYS A 53 -0.41 1.09 2.90
CA LYS A 53 -0.51 -0.31 2.48
C LYS A 53 -1.76 -0.49 1.64
N THR A 54 -1.59 -0.94 0.40
CA THR A 54 -2.70 -1.38 -0.47
C THR A 54 -2.77 -2.90 -0.49
N PHE A 55 -3.96 -3.41 -0.79
CA PHE A 55 -4.17 -4.83 -1.05
C PHE A 55 -3.96 -5.11 -2.54
N ARG A 56 -3.50 -6.31 -2.90
CA ARG A 56 -3.40 -6.71 -4.32
C ARG A 56 -4.73 -7.27 -4.81
N ASP A 57 -5.21 -6.77 -5.94
CA ASP A 57 -6.51 -7.17 -6.50
C ASP A 57 -6.58 -8.68 -6.80
N GLU A 58 -5.44 -9.29 -7.14
CA GLU A 58 -5.26 -10.74 -7.36
C GLU A 58 -5.68 -11.61 -6.16
N TYR A 59 -5.71 -11.04 -4.95
CA TYR A 59 -6.11 -11.74 -3.73
C TYR A 59 -7.54 -11.40 -3.28
N LEU A 60 -8.25 -10.50 -3.96
CA LEU A 60 -9.62 -10.11 -3.59
C LEU A 60 -10.61 -11.27 -3.81
N GLU A 61 -10.34 -12.15 -4.77
CA GLU A 61 -11.18 -13.29 -5.08
C GLU A 61 -11.00 -14.48 -4.12
N VAL A 62 -10.01 -14.42 -3.21
CA VAL A 62 -9.74 -15.49 -2.23
C VAL A 62 -10.24 -15.06 -0.84
N PRO A 63 -11.39 -15.56 -0.37
CA PRO A 63 -12.02 -15.12 0.89
C PRO A 63 -11.10 -15.23 2.11
N GLN A 64 -10.21 -16.23 2.12
CA GLN A 64 -9.24 -16.46 3.19
C GLN A 64 -8.24 -15.31 3.30
N ILE A 65 -7.74 -14.78 2.18
CA ILE A 65 -6.73 -13.71 2.19
C ILE A 65 -7.34 -12.38 2.62
N ARG A 66 -8.58 -12.11 2.22
CA ARG A 66 -9.36 -10.97 2.74
C ARG A 66 -9.49 -11.01 4.26
N ASN A 67 -9.69 -12.20 4.84
CA ASN A 67 -9.85 -12.35 6.28
C ASN A 67 -8.53 -12.10 7.04
N HIS A 68 -7.39 -12.49 6.46
CA HIS A 68 -6.08 -12.23 7.05
C HIS A 68 -5.74 -10.74 7.06
N PHE A 69 -6.04 -10.01 5.97
CA PHE A 69 -5.87 -8.56 5.94
C PHE A 69 -6.74 -7.84 6.99
N ARG A 70 -8.00 -8.27 7.15
CA ARG A 70 -8.88 -7.71 8.19
C ARG A 70 -8.35 -7.98 9.60
N LYS A 71 -7.81 -9.18 9.86
CA LYS A 71 -7.17 -9.50 11.14
C LYS A 71 -5.96 -8.60 11.40
N GLU A 72 -5.10 -8.38 10.40
CA GLU A 72 -3.99 -7.42 10.56
C GLU A 72 -4.52 -6.04 10.93
N ALA A 73 -5.47 -5.48 10.17
CA ALA A 73 -6.03 -4.16 10.44
C ALA A 73 -6.70 -4.05 11.83
N GLN A 74 -7.39 -5.11 12.27
CA GLN A 74 -8.00 -5.16 13.60
C GLN A 74 -6.96 -5.09 14.72
N VAL A 75 -5.86 -5.84 14.59
CA VAL A 75 -4.77 -5.79 15.57
C VAL A 75 -4.19 -4.38 15.71
N TRP A 76 -4.04 -3.64 14.59
CA TRP A 76 -3.57 -2.25 14.64
C TRP A 76 -4.55 -1.30 15.36
N ILE A 77 -5.86 -1.49 15.19
CA ILE A 77 -6.88 -0.69 15.88
C ILE A 77 -6.87 -1.00 17.38
N ASP A 78 -6.75 -2.27 17.74
CA ASP A 78 -6.79 -2.71 19.14
C ASP A 78 -5.55 -2.24 19.93
N LEU A 79 -4.40 -2.07 19.27
CA LEU A 79 -3.17 -1.56 19.90
C LEU A 79 -3.26 -0.08 20.31
N ASP A 80 -4.08 0.73 19.63
CA ASP A 80 -4.26 2.16 19.90
C ASP A 80 -5.28 2.42 21.05
N LEU A 81 -5.92 1.36 21.56
CA LEU A 81 -6.98 1.41 22.58
C LEU A 81 -6.54 0.92 23.96
N THR A 82 -5.26 0.66 24.18
CA THR A 82 -4.67 0.25 25.49
C THR A 82 -3.77 1.33 26.06
#